data_AF-A0A537PV86-F1
#
_entry.id   AF-A0A537PV86-F1
#
_cell.length_a   1.000
_cell.length_b   1.000
_cell.length_c   1.000
_cell.angle_alpha   90.00
_cell.angle_beta   90.00
_cell.angle_gamma   90.00
#
_symmetry.space_group_name_H-M   'P 1'
#
loop_
_entity.id
_entity.type
_entity.pdbx_description
1 polymer ?
#
loop_
_entity_poly.entity_id
_entity_poly.type
_entity_poly.pdbx_seq_one_letter_code
_entity_poly.pdbx_strand_id
1 'polypeptide(L)'
;MPTSIPRSAYAAMFGPTTGDRLRLADTELVIEIESDRTIYGEEVKFGGGKVIRDGMGQSQATRAEGAVDTVITNAVILDHWGIVKADIGIRDGRISGIGKAGNPDIQPGVDIVIGPGTEAIAGEGRIVTAGGIDSHIHFICPQLVEEALYSGITTMLGGGTGPAAGTNATTCTPGPWHLGRMLQAAEGLPVNLGFFGKGNASDPRALVEMVEGGACGLKLHEDWGATPAAIDTCLGVAEQFDIAVAIHTDT
;
A
#
# COMPACT_ATOMS: atom_id res chain seq x y z
N MET A 1 19.38 -10.68 -37.30
CA MET A 1 20.22 -9.46 -37.33
C MET A 1 19.91 -8.67 -36.08
N PRO A 2 20.91 -8.07 -35.42
CA PRO A 2 20.64 -7.20 -34.27
C PRO A 2 19.88 -5.93 -34.72
N THR A 3 18.92 -5.50 -33.92
CA THR A 3 18.16 -4.26 -34.11
C THR A 3 18.49 -3.33 -32.95
N SER A 4 18.63 -2.03 -33.22
CA SER A 4 18.92 -1.01 -32.21
C SER A 4 17.80 0.01 -32.12
N ILE A 5 17.51 0.48 -30.91
CA ILE A 5 16.55 1.56 -30.64
C ILE A 5 17.23 2.68 -29.84
N PRO A 6 17.03 3.97 -30.18
CA PRO A 6 17.48 5.07 -29.33
C PRO A 6 16.81 5.05 -27.95
N ARG A 7 17.55 5.36 -26.88
CA ARG A 7 17.02 5.39 -25.49
C ARG A 7 15.77 6.27 -25.33
N SER A 8 15.72 7.43 -26.00
CA SER A 8 14.55 8.30 -25.96
C SER A 8 13.29 7.66 -26.56
N ALA A 9 13.45 6.91 -27.66
CA ALA A 9 12.36 6.17 -28.27
C ALA A 9 11.93 4.98 -27.39
N TYR A 10 12.90 4.28 -26.77
CA TYR A 10 12.63 3.24 -25.79
C TYR A 10 11.81 3.78 -24.60
N ALA A 11 12.26 4.87 -23.99
CA ALA A 11 11.59 5.49 -22.86
C ALA A 11 10.18 5.97 -23.20
N ALA A 12 9.96 6.48 -24.41
CA ALA A 12 8.62 6.86 -24.88
C ALA A 12 7.69 5.65 -25.09
N MET A 13 8.24 4.47 -25.41
CA MET A 13 7.45 3.26 -25.65
C MET A 13 7.21 2.44 -24.39
N PHE A 14 8.22 2.25 -23.57
CA PHE A 14 8.20 1.29 -22.45
C PHE A 14 8.52 1.96 -21.11
N GLY A 15 8.72 3.27 -21.07
CA GLY A 15 9.28 3.96 -19.91
C GLY A 15 10.80 3.80 -19.80
N PRO A 16 11.45 4.59 -18.94
CA PRO A 16 12.91 4.60 -18.81
C PRO A 16 13.46 3.25 -18.31
N THR A 17 14.77 3.05 -18.48
CA THR A 17 15.50 1.84 -18.06
C THR A 17 16.76 2.20 -17.26
N THR A 18 17.56 1.20 -16.86
CA THR A 18 18.74 1.35 -16.01
C THR A 18 19.63 2.51 -16.45
N GLY A 19 19.97 3.38 -15.48
CA GLY A 19 20.79 4.59 -15.65
C GLY A 19 20.03 5.82 -16.17
N ASP A 20 18.79 5.67 -16.65
CA ASP A 20 17.95 6.82 -16.96
C ASP A 20 17.49 7.50 -15.66
N ARG A 21 17.25 8.81 -15.74
CA ARG A 21 16.89 9.66 -14.62
C ARG A 21 15.53 10.31 -14.81
N LEU A 22 14.75 10.39 -13.74
CA LEU A 22 13.46 11.05 -13.71
C LEU A 22 13.45 12.13 -12.64
N ARG A 23 12.97 13.32 -12.98
CA ARG A 23 12.63 14.35 -12.00
C ARG A 23 11.27 14.03 -11.40
N LEU A 24 11.15 14.12 -10.08
CA LEU A 24 9.87 13.96 -9.41
C LEU A 24 9.06 15.25 -9.54
N ALA A 25 8.16 15.28 -10.51
CA ALA A 25 7.30 16.41 -10.84
C ALA A 25 8.10 17.73 -11.01
N ASP A 26 7.69 18.78 -10.32
CA ASP A 26 8.28 20.12 -10.31
C ASP A 26 9.30 20.31 -9.16
N THR A 27 9.71 19.24 -8.49
CA THR A 27 10.76 19.28 -7.46
C THR A 27 12.16 19.29 -8.07
N GLU A 28 13.18 19.56 -7.25
CA GLU A 28 14.59 19.37 -7.62
C GLU A 28 15.10 17.94 -7.36
N LEU A 29 14.22 17.02 -6.94
CA LEU A 29 14.58 15.61 -6.71
C LEU A 29 14.63 14.87 -8.04
N VAL A 30 15.74 14.17 -8.25
CA VAL A 30 15.97 13.32 -9.43
C VAL A 30 16.30 11.92 -8.96
N ILE A 31 15.51 10.94 -9.39
CA ILE A 31 15.72 9.52 -9.15
C ILE A 31 16.40 8.88 -10.37
N GLU A 32 17.25 7.88 -10.15
CA GLU A 32 17.91 7.09 -11.19
C GLU A 32 17.44 5.65 -11.11
N ILE A 33 17.15 5.02 -12.25
CA ILE A 33 16.77 3.60 -12.27
C ILE A 33 18.01 2.74 -12.01
N GLU A 34 17.98 2.02 -10.89
CA GLU A 34 19.10 1.23 -10.37
C GLU A 34 19.20 -0.13 -11.08
N SER A 35 18.06 -0.73 -11.44
CA SER A 35 18.01 -1.95 -12.23
C SER A 35 16.74 -2.06 -13.06
N ASP A 36 16.83 -2.80 -14.16
CA ASP A 36 15.71 -3.18 -15.00
C ASP A 36 15.62 -4.71 -15.01
N ARG A 37 14.47 -5.22 -14.57
CA ARG A 37 14.15 -6.64 -14.52
C ARG A 37 13.50 -7.13 -15.81
N THR A 38 13.24 -6.23 -16.76
CA THR A 38 12.75 -6.60 -18.08
C THR A 38 13.89 -7.06 -19.00
N ILE A 39 13.55 -7.59 -20.17
CA ILE A 39 14.51 -8.06 -21.17
C ILE A 39 14.27 -7.29 -22.47
N TYR A 40 15.32 -6.64 -22.97
CA TYR A 40 15.20 -5.78 -24.15
C TYR A 40 14.72 -6.52 -25.38
N GLY A 41 13.63 -6.03 -25.98
CA GLY A 41 12.95 -6.64 -27.13
C GLY A 41 11.87 -7.65 -26.76
N GLU A 42 11.74 -8.00 -25.48
CA GLU A 42 10.73 -8.91 -24.94
C GLU A 42 9.74 -8.20 -24.01
N GLU A 43 9.70 -6.86 -24.01
CA GLU A 43 8.80 -6.07 -23.19
C GLU A 43 7.34 -6.46 -23.46
N VAL A 44 6.58 -6.68 -22.38
CA VAL A 44 5.15 -6.98 -22.52
C VAL A 44 4.37 -5.68 -22.57
N LYS A 45 3.56 -5.52 -23.62
CA LYS A 45 2.74 -4.33 -23.83
C LYS A 45 1.40 -4.70 -24.42
N PHE A 46 0.33 -4.24 -23.80
CA PHE A 46 -1.04 -4.50 -24.24
C PHE A 46 -1.53 -3.46 -25.28
N GLY A 47 -2.31 -3.93 -26.26
CA GLY A 47 -2.98 -3.10 -27.27
C GLY A 47 -3.04 -3.74 -28.65
N GLY A 48 -3.81 -3.13 -29.57
CA GLY A 48 -3.98 -3.63 -30.93
C GLY A 48 -2.65 -3.81 -31.66
N GLY A 49 -2.37 -5.05 -32.10
CA GLY A 49 -1.13 -5.40 -32.80
C GLY A 49 0.13 -5.47 -31.94
N LYS A 50 0.02 -5.42 -30.60
CA LYS A 50 1.18 -5.42 -29.68
C LYS A 50 1.53 -6.84 -29.18
N VAL A 51 2.14 -6.95 -28.00
CA VAL A 51 2.80 -8.16 -27.51
C VAL A 51 1.83 -9.07 -26.76
N ILE A 52 1.03 -8.54 -25.84
CA ILE A 52 0.06 -9.32 -25.07
C ILE A 52 -1.15 -9.65 -25.96
N ARG A 53 -1.03 -10.78 -26.66
CA ARG A 53 -2.03 -11.38 -27.55
C ARG A 53 -1.91 -12.90 -27.48
N ASP A 54 -3.01 -13.57 -27.79
CA ASP A 54 -3.12 -15.02 -27.79
C ASP A 54 -1.95 -15.72 -28.53
N GLY A 55 -1.24 -16.59 -27.82
CA GLY A 55 -0.09 -17.33 -28.33
C GLY A 55 1.19 -16.51 -28.51
N MET A 56 1.18 -15.22 -28.17
CA MET A 56 2.33 -14.32 -28.19
C MET A 56 2.81 -14.06 -26.75
N GLY A 57 2.82 -12.82 -26.26
CA GLY A 57 3.13 -12.52 -24.86
C GLY A 57 2.07 -13.00 -23.87
N GLN A 58 0.91 -13.44 -24.36
CA GLN A 58 -0.09 -14.18 -23.57
C GLN A 58 0.08 -15.68 -23.84
N SER A 59 0.45 -16.43 -22.80
CA SER A 59 0.52 -17.90 -22.80
C SER A 59 -0.88 -18.52 -22.84
N GLN A 60 -0.93 -19.83 -23.10
CA GLN A 60 -2.14 -20.64 -22.90
C GLN A 60 -2.32 -21.09 -21.44
N ALA A 61 -1.32 -20.86 -20.58
CA ALA A 61 -1.37 -21.24 -19.18
C ALA A 61 -2.61 -20.63 -18.50
N THR A 62 -3.41 -21.49 -17.87
CA THR A 62 -4.56 -21.09 -17.08
C THR A 62 -4.11 -20.47 -15.76
N ARG A 63 -5.03 -19.77 -15.10
CA ARG A 63 -4.83 -19.30 -13.72
C ARG A 63 -4.41 -20.43 -12.76
N ALA A 64 -5.03 -21.60 -12.90
CA ALA A 64 -4.72 -22.78 -12.08
C ALA A 64 -3.29 -23.28 -12.28
N GLU A 65 -2.73 -23.06 -13.46
CA GLU A 65 -1.36 -23.46 -13.83
C GLU A 65 -0.30 -22.41 -13.50
N GLY A 66 -0.68 -21.23 -13.00
CA GLY A 66 0.28 -20.22 -12.55
C GLY A 66 0.03 -18.81 -13.06
N ALA A 67 -0.84 -18.61 -14.06
CA ALA A 67 -1.08 -17.28 -14.61
C ALA A 67 -1.64 -16.32 -13.55
N VAL A 68 -1.19 -15.06 -13.60
CA VAL A 68 -1.61 -14.02 -12.66
C VAL A 68 -2.99 -13.46 -13.00
N ASP A 69 -3.66 -12.87 -12.01
CA ASP A 69 -4.97 -12.23 -12.18
C ASP A 69 -4.84 -10.88 -12.89
N THR A 70 -3.79 -10.13 -12.55
CA THR A 70 -3.47 -8.85 -13.20
C THR A 70 -1.95 -8.69 -13.32
N VAL A 71 -1.51 -8.04 -14.38
CA VAL A 71 -0.12 -7.61 -14.56
C VAL A 71 -0.06 -6.09 -14.74
N ILE A 72 0.83 -5.42 -14.00
CA ILE A 72 1.22 -4.03 -14.26
C ILE A 72 2.50 -4.07 -15.08
N THR A 73 2.45 -3.61 -16.34
CA THR A 73 3.55 -3.76 -17.29
C THR A 73 4.52 -2.58 -17.23
N ASN A 74 5.82 -2.85 -17.30
CA ASN A 74 6.87 -1.85 -17.47
C ASN A 74 6.82 -0.67 -16.46
N ALA A 75 6.55 -0.96 -15.19
CA ALA A 75 6.46 0.06 -14.15
C ALA A 75 7.84 0.49 -13.64
N VAL A 76 8.04 1.79 -13.44
CA VAL A 76 9.12 2.28 -12.56
C VAL A 76 8.62 2.18 -11.12
N ILE A 77 9.17 1.27 -10.35
CA ILE A 77 8.86 1.05 -8.94
C ILE A 77 9.78 1.95 -8.12
N LEU A 78 9.18 2.80 -7.29
CA LEU A 78 9.88 3.59 -6.29
C LEU A 78 9.45 3.10 -4.91
N ASP A 79 10.39 2.49 -4.18
CA ASP A 79 10.14 2.00 -2.83
C ASP A 79 11.40 2.16 -1.96
N HIS A 80 11.26 1.96 -0.64
CA HIS A 80 12.34 2.17 0.33
C HIS A 80 13.57 1.24 0.10
N TRP A 81 13.39 0.12 -0.61
CA TRP A 81 14.44 -0.83 -0.93
C TRP A 81 15.12 -0.56 -2.28
N GLY A 82 14.61 0.35 -3.12
CA GLY A 82 15.25 0.72 -4.39
C GLY A 82 14.34 1.35 -5.43
N ILE A 83 14.94 1.72 -6.56
CA ILE A 83 14.28 2.30 -7.73
C ILE A 83 14.49 1.38 -8.94
N VAL A 84 13.46 0.59 -9.28
CA VAL A 84 13.59 -0.53 -10.21
C VAL A 84 12.52 -0.50 -11.30
N LYS A 85 12.90 -0.84 -12.53
CA LYS A 85 11.99 -1.07 -13.64
C LYS A 85 11.61 -2.55 -13.71
N ALA A 86 10.32 -2.88 -13.67
CA ALA A 86 9.86 -4.27 -13.72
C ALA A 86 8.38 -4.37 -14.13
N ASP A 87 7.94 -5.60 -14.40
CA ASP A 87 6.52 -5.96 -14.40
C ASP A 87 6.12 -6.44 -12.99
N ILE A 88 4.86 -6.19 -12.61
CA ILE A 88 4.30 -6.59 -11.30
C ILE A 88 3.14 -7.55 -11.53
N GLY A 89 3.22 -8.75 -10.97
CA GLY A 89 2.15 -9.74 -10.99
C GLY A 89 1.28 -9.62 -9.74
N ILE A 90 -0.04 -9.65 -9.92
CA ILE A 90 -1.02 -9.66 -8.84
C ILE A 90 -1.85 -10.94 -8.94
N ARG A 91 -1.95 -11.66 -7.82
CA ARG A 91 -2.76 -12.86 -7.70
C ARG A 91 -3.42 -12.93 -6.33
N ASP A 92 -4.71 -13.25 -6.29
CA ASP A 92 -5.49 -13.33 -5.05
C ASP A 92 -5.39 -12.04 -4.20
N GLY A 93 -5.35 -10.88 -4.87
CA GLY A 93 -5.21 -9.56 -4.23
C GLY A 93 -3.84 -9.27 -3.63
N ARG A 94 -2.82 -10.07 -3.92
CA ARG A 94 -1.44 -9.92 -3.41
C ARG A 94 -0.44 -9.75 -4.55
N ILE A 95 0.65 -9.05 -4.27
CA ILE A 95 1.80 -9.03 -5.17
C ILE A 95 2.41 -10.43 -5.18
N SER A 96 2.32 -11.11 -6.33
CA SER A 96 2.81 -12.48 -6.51
C SER A 96 4.22 -12.53 -7.10
N GLY A 97 4.68 -11.43 -7.71
CA GLY A 97 6.02 -11.33 -8.25
C GLY A 97 6.35 -9.93 -8.76
N ILE A 98 7.64 -9.59 -8.76
CA ILE A 98 8.21 -8.39 -9.37
C ILE A 98 9.38 -8.88 -10.23
N GLY A 99 9.29 -8.72 -11.55
CA GLY A 99 10.25 -9.34 -12.46
C GLY A 99 9.88 -9.15 -13.92
N LYS A 100 10.16 -10.17 -14.74
CA LYS A 100 9.76 -10.19 -16.16
C LYS A 100 8.46 -10.97 -16.34
N ALA A 101 7.42 -10.31 -16.82
CA ALA A 101 6.17 -10.97 -17.19
C ALA A 101 6.15 -11.40 -18.65
N GLY A 102 5.29 -12.35 -19.01
CA GLY A 102 5.08 -12.75 -20.40
C GLY A 102 4.65 -14.20 -20.59
N ASN A 103 5.00 -14.73 -21.76
CA ASN A 103 4.75 -16.11 -22.12
C ASN A 103 6.05 -16.94 -22.10
N PRO A 104 6.19 -17.90 -21.16
CA PRO A 104 7.40 -18.72 -21.08
C PRO A 104 7.60 -19.65 -22.29
N ASP A 105 6.57 -19.89 -23.10
CA ASP A 105 6.66 -20.76 -24.28
C ASP A 105 7.52 -20.15 -25.39
N ILE A 106 7.61 -18.81 -25.44
CA ILE A 106 8.29 -18.10 -26.53
C ILE A 106 9.25 -16.99 -26.06
N GLN A 107 9.16 -16.56 -24.79
CA GLN A 107 9.99 -15.50 -24.24
C GLN A 107 10.94 -16.07 -23.18
N PRO A 108 12.23 -15.68 -23.18
CA PRO A 108 13.17 -16.12 -22.15
C PRO A 108 12.90 -15.42 -20.82
N GLY A 109 13.30 -16.07 -19.72
CA GLY A 109 13.40 -15.44 -18.40
C GLY A 109 12.09 -14.91 -17.81
N VAL A 110 10.95 -15.52 -18.14
CA VAL A 110 9.65 -15.14 -17.59
C VAL A 110 9.50 -15.63 -16.16
N ASP A 111 9.36 -14.69 -15.23
CA ASP A 111 9.05 -14.94 -13.81
C ASP A 111 7.53 -14.93 -13.53
N ILE A 112 6.78 -14.16 -14.33
CA ILE A 112 5.36 -13.88 -14.13
C ILE A 112 4.58 -14.27 -15.39
N VAL A 113 3.80 -15.36 -15.32
CA VAL A 113 3.08 -15.87 -16.49
C VAL A 113 1.80 -15.04 -16.75
N ILE A 114 1.67 -14.53 -17.97
CA ILE A 114 0.44 -13.90 -18.46
C ILE A 114 -0.37 -14.96 -19.20
N GLY A 115 -1.59 -15.22 -18.75
CA GLY A 115 -2.49 -16.20 -19.35
C GLY A 115 -3.79 -15.58 -19.88
N PRO A 116 -4.73 -16.39 -20.40
CA PRO A 116 -5.98 -15.88 -20.97
C PRO A 116 -6.90 -15.14 -19.98
N GLY A 117 -6.73 -15.39 -18.67
CA GLY A 117 -7.50 -14.75 -17.60
C GLY A 117 -6.82 -13.53 -16.96
N THR A 118 -5.66 -13.12 -17.46
CA THR A 118 -4.87 -12.01 -16.88
C THR A 118 -5.34 -10.67 -17.43
N GLU A 119 -5.68 -9.73 -16.54
CA GLU A 119 -5.89 -8.31 -16.90
C GLU A 119 -4.56 -7.56 -16.99
N ALA A 120 -4.49 -6.50 -17.80
CA ALA A 120 -3.29 -5.67 -17.98
C ALA A 120 -3.51 -4.21 -17.59
N ILE A 121 -2.65 -3.69 -16.72
CA ILE A 121 -2.53 -2.27 -16.39
C ILE A 121 -1.22 -1.75 -16.99
N ALA A 122 -1.32 -0.72 -17.84
CA ALA A 122 -0.15 -0.12 -18.48
C ALA A 122 0.64 0.77 -17.51
N GLY A 123 1.78 0.27 -17.01
CA GLY A 123 2.71 1.00 -16.16
C GLY A 123 3.81 1.76 -16.91
N GLU A 124 3.93 1.58 -18.23
CA GLU A 124 4.93 2.29 -19.03
C GLU A 124 4.81 3.82 -18.88
N GLY A 125 5.92 4.46 -18.50
CA GLY A 125 5.96 5.91 -18.27
C GLY A 125 5.28 6.37 -16.97
N ARG A 126 4.89 5.45 -16.09
CA ARG A 126 4.36 5.73 -14.75
C ARG A 126 5.34 5.30 -13.67
N ILE A 127 5.24 5.96 -12.52
CA ILE A 127 5.86 5.53 -11.27
C ILE A 127 4.80 4.79 -10.45
N VAL A 128 5.15 3.64 -9.90
CA VAL A 128 4.31 2.85 -8.99
C VAL A 128 4.98 2.86 -7.62
N THR A 129 4.19 3.12 -6.58
CA THR A 129 4.62 3.11 -5.17
C THR A 129 3.69 2.22 -4.36
N ALA A 130 4.10 1.86 -3.15
CA ALA A 130 3.14 1.39 -2.16
C ALA A 130 2.11 2.48 -1.86
N GLY A 131 0.92 2.08 -1.40
CA GLY A 131 -0.06 3.03 -0.88
C GLY A 131 0.39 3.61 0.45
N GLY A 132 0.10 4.89 0.70
CA GLY A 132 0.46 5.57 1.93
C GLY A 132 -0.22 4.98 3.16
N ILE A 133 0.45 5.09 4.30
CA ILE A 133 -0.05 4.72 5.63
C ILE A 133 -0.05 6.00 6.49
N ASP A 134 -1.22 6.49 6.85
CA ASP A 134 -1.36 7.56 7.83
C ASP A 134 -1.68 6.95 9.20
N SER A 135 -0.88 7.28 10.21
CA SER A 135 -0.98 6.70 11.55
C SER A 135 -1.47 7.68 12.63
N HIS A 136 -1.93 8.87 12.24
CA HIS A 136 -2.45 9.87 13.16
C HIS A 136 -3.82 10.40 12.71
N ILE A 137 -4.77 9.50 12.48
CA ILE A 137 -6.10 9.88 11.98
C ILE A 137 -7.08 10.14 13.12
N HIS A 138 -7.72 11.30 13.07
CA HIS A 138 -8.92 11.58 13.85
C HIS A 138 -10.14 11.22 13.00
N PHE A 139 -10.87 10.16 13.37
CA PHE A 139 -12.07 9.72 12.64
C PHE A 139 -13.29 10.60 12.94
N ILE A 140 -13.19 11.88 12.55
CA ILE A 140 -14.18 12.95 12.78
C ILE A 140 -15.38 12.80 11.84
N CYS A 141 -15.14 12.46 10.58
CA CYS A 141 -16.17 12.30 9.56
C CYS A 141 -15.75 11.24 8.53
N PRO A 142 -16.67 10.60 7.80
CA PRO A 142 -16.31 9.58 6.80
C PRO A 142 -15.66 10.17 5.54
N GLN A 143 -15.90 11.45 5.22
CA GLN A 143 -15.40 12.08 3.99
C GLN A 143 -13.87 12.11 3.91
N LEU A 144 -13.17 12.15 5.05
CA LEU A 144 -11.70 12.13 5.08
C LEU A 144 -11.10 10.86 4.45
N VAL A 145 -11.87 9.78 4.34
CA VAL A 145 -11.43 8.53 3.70
C VAL A 145 -11.30 8.71 2.19
N GLU A 146 -12.19 9.46 1.55
CA GLU A 146 -12.08 9.76 0.12
C GLU A 146 -10.87 10.65 -0.16
N GLU A 147 -10.64 11.67 0.67
CA GLU A 147 -9.47 12.55 0.56
C GLU A 147 -8.15 11.80 0.77
N ALA A 148 -8.13 10.86 1.72
CA ALA A 148 -6.99 9.96 1.92
C ALA A 148 -6.72 9.12 0.66
N LEU A 149 -7.74 8.50 0.08
CA LEU A 149 -7.59 7.72 -1.15
C LEU A 149 -7.09 8.54 -2.33
N TYR A 150 -7.64 9.74 -2.55
CA TYR A 150 -7.24 10.61 -3.65
C TYR A 150 -5.81 11.16 -3.50
N SER A 151 -5.29 11.22 -2.28
CA SER A 151 -3.88 11.55 -2.01
C SER A 151 -2.95 10.33 -2.04
N GLY A 152 -3.47 9.12 -2.26
CA GLY A 152 -2.70 7.88 -2.35
C GLY A 152 -2.53 7.14 -1.02
N ILE A 153 -3.24 7.53 0.04
CA ILE A 153 -3.28 6.81 1.31
C ILE A 153 -4.27 5.65 1.20
N THR A 154 -3.83 4.44 1.56
CA THR A 154 -4.64 3.22 1.50
C THR A 154 -4.84 2.57 2.87
N THR A 155 -4.12 3.06 3.88
CA THR A 155 -4.21 2.58 5.26
C THR A 155 -4.27 3.76 6.21
N MET A 156 -5.21 3.73 7.15
CA MET A 156 -5.47 4.80 8.10
C MET A 156 -5.55 4.23 9.52
N LEU A 157 -4.65 4.65 10.41
CA LEU A 157 -4.60 4.26 11.81
C LEU A 157 -4.83 5.49 12.68
N GLY A 158 -5.63 5.34 13.73
CA GLY A 158 -6.04 6.48 14.55
C GLY A 158 -7.22 6.15 15.43
N GLY A 159 -8.04 7.13 15.79
CA GLY A 159 -9.22 6.86 16.62
C GLY A 159 -10.27 7.96 16.51
N GLY A 160 -11.49 7.63 16.90
CA GLY A 160 -12.61 8.55 16.85
C GLY A 160 -13.98 7.87 16.86
N THR A 161 -15.02 8.68 17.03
CA THR A 161 -16.42 8.24 17.04
C THR A 161 -17.32 9.23 16.29
N GLY A 162 -16.79 9.90 15.26
CA GLY A 162 -17.44 11.03 14.61
C GLY A 162 -17.08 12.37 15.25
N PRO A 163 -17.85 13.45 15.05
CA PRO A 163 -17.46 14.83 15.37
C PRO A 163 -17.64 15.19 16.86
N ALA A 164 -17.43 14.22 17.76
CA ALA A 164 -17.47 14.44 19.20
C ALA A 164 -16.23 15.23 19.64
N ALA A 165 -16.37 16.04 20.71
CA ALA A 165 -15.26 16.85 21.24
C ALA A 165 -14.00 16.01 21.53
N GLY A 166 -14.17 14.80 22.08
CA GLY A 166 -13.05 13.89 22.33
C GLY A 166 -12.32 13.43 21.06
N THR A 167 -13.04 13.22 19.95
CA THR A 167 -12.45 12.84 18.66
C THR A 167 -11.80 14.03 17.97
N ASN A 168 -12.39 15.22 18.06
CA ASN A 168 -11.78 16.43 17.53
C ASN A 168 -10.44 16.76 18.21
N ALA A 169 -10.28 16.35 19.48
CA ALA A 169 -9.05 16.56 20.25
C ALA A 169 -8.08 15.37 20.17
N THR A 170 -8.58 14.13 20.14
CA THR A 170 -7.74 12.93 20.38
C THR A 170 -8.08 11.80 19.43
N THR A 171 -7.05 11.05 19.00
CA THR A 171 -7.19 9.83 18.19
C THR A 171 -7.62 8.62 19.04
N CYS A 172 -8.76 8.73 19.70
CA CYS A 172 -9.30 7.72 20.61
C CYS A 172 -10.69 7.26 20.18
N THR A 173 -10.91 5.95 20.09
CA THR A 173 -12.22 5.30 20.04
C THR A 173 -12.48 4.65 21.41
N PRO A 174 -13.13 5.37 22.35
CA PRO A 174 -13.20 4.93 23.74
C PRO A 174 -14.24 3.83 23.98
N GLY A 175 -13.81 2.71 24.57
CA GLY A 175 -14.66 1.63 25.03
C GLY A 175 -15.09 0.63 23.94
N PRO A 176 -15.41 -0.63 24.32
CA PRO A 176 -15.69 -1.72 23.38
C PRO A 176 -16.92 -1.47 22.51
N TRP A 177 -17.94 -0.77 23.03
CA TRP A 177 -19.14 -0.47 22.25
C TRP A 177 -18.83 0.44 21.05
N HIS A 178 -18.04 1.51 21.25
CA HIS A 178 -17.68 2.42 20.18
C HIS A 178 -16.74 1.76 19.17
N LEU A 179 -15.78 0.94 19.62
CA LEU A 179 -14.92 0.16 18.74
C LEU A 179 -15.75 -0.75 17.82
N GLY A 180 -16.70 -1.51 18.39
CA GLY A 180 -17.59 -2.35 17.59
C GLY A 180 -18.41 -1.58 16.55
N ARG A 181 -18.84 -0.35 16.86
CA ARG A 181 -19.58 0.49 15.89
C ARG A 181 -18.68 1.06 14.80
N MET A 182 -17.46 1.46 15.13
CA MET A 182 -16.49 1.95 14.15
C MET A 182 -16.04 0.83 13.20
N LEU A 183 -15.83 -0.39 13.71
CA LEU A 183 -15.54 -1.57 12.89
C LEU A 183 -16.68 -1.90 11.92
N GLN A 184 -17.93 -1.81 12.36
CA GLN A 184 -19.09 -1.99 11.46
C GLN A 184 -19.20 -0.87 10.42
N ALA A 185 -18.94 0.37 10.80
CA ALA A 185 -18.93 1.50 9.88
C ALA A 185 -17.82 1.38 8.82
N ALA A 186 -16.72 0.68 9.15
CA ALA A 186 -15.59 0.45 8.27
C ALA A 186 -15.87 -0.52 7.11
N GLU A 187 -16.83 -1.44 7.23
CA GLU A 187 -17.05 -2.53 6.26
C GLU A 187 -17.33 -2.05 4.82
N GLY A 188 -17.83 -0.82 4.65
CA GLY A 188 -18.13 -0.25 3.34
C GLY A 188 -16.99 0.55 2.69
N LEU A 189 -15.82 0.63 3.32
CA LEU A 189 -14.76 1.56 2.91
C LEU A 189 -13.59 0.83 2.23
N PRO A 190 -13.10 1.29 1.07
CA PRO A 190 -12.02 0.63 0.34
C PRO A 190 -10.62 1.04 0.84
N VAL A 191 -10.43 1.05 2.16
CA VAL A 191 -9.15 1.32 2.83
C VAL A 191 -8.95 0.35 4.00
N ASN A 192 -7.69 0.11 4.37
CA ASN A 192 -7.39 -0.57 5.62
C ASN A 192 -7.56 0.41 6.79
N LEU A 193 -8.30 0.04 7.82
CA LEU A 193 -8.53 0.87 9.00
C LEU A 193 -8.05 0.18 10.27
N GLY A 194 -7.38 0.94 11.14
CA GLY A 194 -7.01 0.53 12.49
C GLY A 194 -7.45 1.56 13.51
N PHE A 195 -8.12 1.10 14.58
CA PHE A 195 -8.66 1.97 15.62
C PHE A 195 -7.87 1.85 16.92
N PHE A 196 -7.55 2.99 17.52
CA PHE A 196 -6.86 3.11 18.78
C PHE A 196 -7.87 3.32 19.90
N GLY A 197 -7.71 2.56 20.99
CA GLY A 197 -8.42 2.81 22.24
C GLY A 197 -7.83 4.02 22.99
N LYS A 198 -8.50 4.46 24.04
CA LYS A 198 -7.96 5.49 24.94
C LYS A 198 -6.98 4.85 25.92
N GLY A 199 -5.72 5.27 25.92
CA GLY A 199 -4.68 4.75 26.80
C GLY A 199 -4.63 5.38 28.20
N ASN A 200 -5.40 6.44 28.44
CA ASN A 200 -5.37 7.19 29.70
C ASN A 200 -6.15 6.50 30.82
N ALA A 201 -5.51 5.57 31.53
CA ALA A 201 -6.02 5.00 32.78
C ALA A 201 -4.84 4.56 33.68
N SER A 202 -5.00 4.69 35.00
CA SER A 202 -4.03 4.16 35.99
C SER A 202 -4.44 2.79 36.56
N ASP A 203 -5.52 2.22 36.03
CA ASP A 203 -5.97 0.84 36.27
C ASP A 203 -6.10 0.17 34.89
N PRO A 204 -5.49 -1.02 34.66
CA PRO A 204 -5.39 -1.61 33.34
C PRO A 204 -6.72 -2.16 32.80
N ARG A 205 -7.71 -2.43 33.64
CA ARG A 205 -8.91 -3.20 33.26
C ARG A 205 -9.68 -2.57 32.09
N ALA A 206 -9.85 -1.25 32.11
CA ALA A 206 -10.55 -0.55 31.03
C ALA A 206 -9.75 -0.55 29.72
N LEU A 207 -8.41 -0.55 29.80
CA LEU A 207 -7.55 -0.64 28.62
C LEU A 207 -7.69 -2.02 27.98
N VAL A 208 -7.65 -3.08 28.80
CA VAL A 208 -7.85 -4.47 28.37
C VAL A 208 -9.20 -4.63 27.65
N GLU A 209 -10.30 -4.11 28.21
CA GLU A 209 -11.61 -4.16 27.56
C GLU A 209 -11.63 -3.50 26.17
N MET A 210 -10.85 -2.43 25.96
CA MET A 210 -10.74 -1.78 24.65
C MET A 210 -9.92 -2.61 23.67
N VAL A 211 -8.82 -3.22 24.10
CA VAL A 211 -8.03 -4.11 23.24
C VAL A 211 -8.85 -5.33 22.82
N GLU A 212 -9.52 -5.99 23.78
CA GLU A 212 -10.44 -7.10 23.48
C GLU A 212 -11.64 -6.66 22.63
N GLY A 213 -12.02 -5.38 22.71
CA GLY A 213 -13.04 -4.75 21.86
C GLY A 213 -12.60 -4.47 20.43
N GLY A 214 -11.35 -4.75 20.06
CA GLY A 214 -10.82 -4.62 18.71
C GLY A 214 -9.90 -3.42 18.47
N ALA A 215 -9.41 -2.76 19.52
CA ALA A 215 -8.38 -1.74 19.35
C ALA A 215 -7.04 -2.37 18.95
N CYS A 216 -6.41 -1.87 17.88
CA CYS A 216 -5.08 -2.32 17.43
C CYS A 216 -3.91 -1.55 18.07
N GLY A 217 -4.22 -0.61 18.95
CA GLY A 217 -3.28 0.25 19.67
C GLY A 217 -4.00 1.11 20.69
N LEU A 218 -3.24 1.85 21.51
CA LEU A 218 -3.78 2.79 22.49
C LEU A 218 -3.18 4.18 22.28
N LYS A 219 -3.99 5.23 22.45
CA LYS A 219 -3.55 6.62 22.43
C LYS A 219 -3.56 7.22 23.83
N LEU A 220 -2.41 7.64 24.32
CA LEU A 220 -2.26 8.56 25.45
C LEU A 220 -2.32 10.00 24.95
N HIS A 221 -3.10 10.85 25.61
CA HIS A 221 -3.21 12.26 25.28
C HIS A 221 -3.27 13.15 26.52
N GLU A 222 -2.69 14.36 26.47
CA GLU A 222 -2.71 15.32 27.58
C GLU A 222 -4.13 15.75 27.98
N ASP A 223 -5.03 15.98 27.03
CA ASP A 223 -6.46 16.27 27.25
C ASP A 223 -7.19 15.23 28.11
N TRP A 224 -6.68 13.99 28.13
CA TRP A 224 -7.19 12.90 28.97
C TRP A 224 -6.25 12.57 30.15
N GLY A 225 -5.13 13.28 30.28
CA GLY A 225 -4.09 13.13 31.30
C GLY A 225 -2.96 12.17 30.90
N ALA A 226 -1.90 12.68 30.29
CA ALA A 226 -0.69 11.92 29.91
C ALA A 226 0.29 11.78 31.10
N THR A 227 -0.23 11.39 32.26
CA THR A 227 0.56 11.30 33.50
C THR A 227 1.48 10.08 33.50
N PRO A 228 2.59 10.08 34.29
CA PRO A 228 3.46 8.91 34.41
C PRO A 228 2.74 7.61 34.80
N ALA A 229 1.72 7.67 35.65
CA ALA A 229 0.94 6.50 36.05
C ALA A 229 0.10 5.93 34.90
N ALA A 230 -0.47 6.80 34.06
CA ALA A 230 -1.20 6.38 32.86
C ALA A 230 -0.25 5.82 31.79
N ILE A 231 0.93 6.41 31.63
CA ILE A 231 1.97 5.93 30.71
C ILE A 231 2.42 4.51 31.11
N ASP A 232 2.79 4.30 32.37
CA ASP A 232 3.24 3.01 32.89
C ASP A 232 2.17 1.92 32.73
N THR A 233 0.93 2.22 33.11
CA THR A 233 -0.21 1.29 32.98
C THR A 233 -0.48 0.93 31.52
N CYS A 234 -0.46 1.92 30.63
CA CYS A 234 -0.72 1.73 29.20
C CYS A 234 0.38 0.87 28.53
N LEU A 235 1.65 1.15 28.84
CA LEU A 235 2.78 0.35 28.34
C LEU A 235 2.73 -1.09 28.86
N GLY A 236 2.33 -1.30 30.12
CA GLY A 236 2.15 -2.65 30.67
C GLY A 236 1.08 -3.46 29.93
N VAL A 237 -0.04 -2.84 29.56
CA VAL A 237 -1.08 -3.49 28.73
C VAL A 237 -0.58 -3.71 27.31
N ALA A 238 0.15 -2.76 26.73
CA ALA A 238 0.70 -2.89 25.39
C ALA A 238 1.65 -4.07 25.24
N GLU A 239 2.55 -4.27 26.22
CA GLU A 239 3.45 -5.42 26.27
C GLU A 239 2.67 -6.74 26.40
N GLN A 240 1.62 -6.77 27.20
CA GLN A 240 0.82 -7.98 27.39
C GLN A 240 0.06 -8.41 26.12
N PHE A 241 -0.39 -7.45 25.32
CA PHE A 241 -1.27 -7.69 24.16
C PHE A 241 -0.57 -7.55 22.80
N ASP A 242 0.72 -7.22 22.78
CA ASP A 242 1.51 -6.96 21.57
C ASP A 242 0.86 -5.90 20.66
N ILE A 243 0.55 -4.74 21.24
CA ILE A 243 -0.03 -3.59 20.52
C ILE A 243 0.82 -2.35 20.65
N ALA A 244 0.68 -1.41 19.71
CA ALA A 244 1.39 -0.14 19.74
C ALA A 244 0.75 0.87 20.72
N VAL A 245 1.58 1.77 21.26
CA VAL A 245 1.14 2.94 22.02
C VAL A 245 1.56 4.22 21.28
N ALA A 246 0.58 5.05 20.95
CA ALA A 246 0.81 6.42 20.50
C ALA A 246 0.65 7.38 21.70
N ILE A 247 1.49 8.42 21.76
CA ILE A 247 1.44 9.39 22.86
C ILE A 247 1.49 10.83 22.34
N HIS A 248 0.63 11.66 22.90
CA HIS A 248 0.74 13.12 22.93
C HIS A 248 1.00 13.51 24.39
N THR A 249 2.19 14.05 24.68
CA THR A 249 2.70 14.29 26.03
C THR A 249 2.09 15.51 26.70
N ASP A 250 2.28 15.63 28.02
CA ASP A 250 1.94 16.82 28.82
C ASP A 250 2.82 18.02 28.40
N THR A 251 2.23 19.06 27.80
CA THR A 251 2.93 20.21 27.17
C THR A 251 3.35 21.28 28.19
#